data_AF-A0A7S2Q619-F1
#
_entry.id   AF-A0A7S2Q619-F1
#
_cell.length_a   1.000
_cell.length_b   1.000
_cell.length_c   1.000
_cell.angle_alpha   90.00
_cell.angle_beta   90.00
_cell.angle_gamma   90.00
#
_symmetry.space_group_name_H-M   'P 1'
#
loop_
_entity.id
_entity.type
_entity.pdbx_description
1 polymer ?
#
loop_
_entity_poly.entity_id
_entity_poly.type
_entity_poly.pdbx_seq_one_letter_code
_entity_poly.pdbx_strand_id
1 'polypeptide(L)'
;WQNQDCDAVKSSLVELEGVPGTGRVWLDTFYESALNGSWMFTESADYLRALGALDETDPKRPSVIIPNYVNSPSNCLASSKYYSVCCVDECEVILSSLERNIAAPLASPARVAGLVARPAS
;
A
#
# COMPACT_ATOMS: atom_id res chain seq x y z
N TRP A 1 -9.95 6.20 15.75
CA TRP A 1 -8.66 6.76 16.20
C TRP A 1 -7.52 6.14 15.41
N GLN A 2 -7.15 4.87 15.58
CA GLN A 2 -6.06 4.20 14.85
C GLN A 2 -6.18 4.17 13.31
N ASN A 3 -7.40 4.15 12.73
CA ASN A 3 -7.55 4.26 11.27
C ASN A 3 -7.22 5.66 10.74
N GLN A 4 -7.43 6.71 11.54
CA GLN A 4 -7.22 8.09 11.08
C GLN A 4 -5.74 8.39 10.85
N ASP A 5 -4.84 7.79 11.64
CA ASP A 5 -3.40 7.91 11.44
C ASP A 5 -2.96 7.19 10.16
N CYS A 6 -3.51 6.00 9.90
CA CYS A 6 -3.30 5.26 8.65
C CYS A 6 -3.85 6.01 7.43
N ASP A 7 -5.05 6.57 7.55
CA ASP A 7 -5.69 7.38 6.51
C ASP A 7 -4.84 8.63 6.21
N ALA A 8 -4.24 9.25 7.23
CA ALA A 8 -3.35 10.40 7.07
C ALA A 8 -2.03 10.04 6.38
N VAL A 9 -1.39 8.92 6.76
CA VAL A 9 -0.18 8.41 6.09
C VAL A 9 -0.48 8.11 4.63
N LYS A 10 -1.56 7.36 4.37
CA LYS A 10 -2.02 7.03 3.02
C LYS A 10 -2.31 8.28 2.20
N SER A 11 -3.05 9.24 2.75
CA SER A 11 -3.40 10.49 2.04
C SER A 11 -2.15 11.29 1.67
N SER A 12 -1.19 11.39 2.60
CA SER A 12 0.08 12.07 2.35
C SER A 12 0.86 11.40 1.21
N LEU A 13 0.91 10.07 1.16
CA LEU A 13 1.57 9.34 0.08
C LEU A 13 0.83 9.47 -1.26
N VAL A 14 -0.49 9.49 -1.25
CA VAL A 14 -1.30 9.69 -2.47
C VAL A 14 -1.06 11.07 -3.06
N GLU A 15 -0.87 12.11 -2.24
CA GLU A 15 -0.50 13.45 -2.70
C GLU A 15 0.89 13.51 -3.35
N LEU A 16 1.77 12.56 -3.04
CA LEU A 16 3.13 12.44 -3.58
C LEU A 16 3.23 11.52 -4.79
N GLU A 17 2.10 11.00 -5.31
CA GLU A 17 2.14 10.11 -6.47
C GLU A 17 2.84 10.76 -7.67
N GLY A 18 3.86 10.09 -8.18
CA GLY A 18 4.59 10.58 -9.36
C GLY A 18 3.71 10.62 -10.61
N VAL A 19 2.76 9.69 -10.69
CA VAL A 19 1.66 9.69 -11.68
C VAL A 19 0.35 9.46 -10.92
N PRO A 20 -0.60 10.40 -10.94
CA PRO A 20 -1.84 10.29 -10.20
C PRO A 20 -2.62 9.00 -10.52
N GLY A 21 -3.14 8.35 -9.48
CA GLY A 21 -3.97 7.15 -9.55
C GLY A 21 -3.20 5.84 -9.74
N THR A 22 -1.87 5.84 -9.62
CA THR A 22 -1.05 4.64 -9.82
C THR A 22 -0.77 3.84 -8.54
N GLY A 23 -1.06 4.41 -7.37
CA GLY A 23 -0.72 3.86 -6.07
C GLY A 23 0.78 3.84 -5.79
N ARG A 24 1.56 4.71 -6.45
CA ARG A 24 3.03 4.70 -6.41
C ARG A 24 3.65 6.08 -6.27
N VAL A 25 4.60 6.19 -5.34
CA VAL A 25 5.44 7.38 -5.12
C VAL A 25 6.83 7.09 -5.66
N TRP A 26 7.46 8.00 -6.41
CA TRP A 26 8.87 7.79 -6.80
C TRP A 26 9.76 7.78 -5.55
N LEU A 27 10.77 6.90 -5.53
CA LEU A 27 11.59 6.70 -4.34
C LEU A 27 12.33 7.98 -3.91
N ASP A 28 12.76 8.80 -4.87
CA ASP A 28 13.37 10.11 -4.60
C ASP A 28 12.38 11.06 -3.92
N THR A 29 11.16 11.18 -4.43
CA THR A 29 10.08 12.01 -3.87
C THR A 29 9.68 11.52 -2.47
N PHE A 30 9.64 10.20 -2.27
CA PHE A 30 9.39 9.58 -0.97
C PHE A 30 10.42 10.07 0.06
N TYR A 31 11.71 10.05 -0.27
CA TYR A 31 12.76 10.54 0.63
C TYR A 31 12.85 12.07 0.74
N GLU A 32 12.58 12.82 -0.33
CA GLU A 32 12.54 14.29 -0.28
C GLU A 32 11.48 14.79 0.71
N SER A 33 10.35 14.10 0.80
CA SER A 33 9.30 14.45 1.77
C SER A 33 9.80 14.35 3.22
N ALA A 34 10.69 13.40 3.51
CA ALA A 34 11.32 13.25 4.83
C ALA A 34 12.30 14.39 5.15
N LEU A 35 12.94 14.96 4.11
CA LEU A 35 13.86 16.09 4.25
C LEU A 35 13.13 17.43 4.43
N ASN A 36 11.90 17.54 3.93
CA ASN A 36 11.08 18.76 3.99
C ASN A 36 10.24 18.90 5.27
N GLY A 37 10.64 18.22 6.35
CA GLY A 37 10.07 18.39 7.69
C GLY A 37 9.04 17.34 8.11
N SER A 38 8.72 16.37 7.24
CA SER A 38 8.06 15.14 7.67
C SER A 38 9.10 14.23 8.31
N TRP A 39 8.91 13.79 9.56
CA TRP A 39 9.79 12.78 10.16
C TRP A 39 9.46 11.35 9.69
N MET A 40 8.45 11.21 8.82
CA MET A 40 7.97 9.96 8.25
C MET A 40 8.74 9.62 6.96
N PHE A 41 8.57 8.39 6.44
CA PHE A 41 9.11 7.96 5.13
C PHE A 41 10.63 7.85 5.07
N THR A 42 11.23 7.26 6.11
CA THR A 42 12.70 7.17 6.28
C THR A 42 13.26 5.75 6.13
N GLU A 43 12.41 4.77 5.85
CA GLU A 43 12.80 3.38 5.65
C GLU A 43 13.85 3.23 4.55
N SER A 44 14.89 2.44 4.80
CA SER A 44 15.92 2.17 3.79
C SER A 44 15.35 1.42 2.59
N ALA A 45 15.96 1.59 1.41
CA ALA A 45 15.55 0.87 0.21
C ALA A 45 15.60 -0.66 0.42
N ASP A 46 16.59 -1.16 1.15
CA ASP A 46 16.69 -2.59 1.48
C ASP A 46 15.53 -3.08 2.34
N TYR A 47 15.08 -2.26 3.28
CA TYR A 47 13.92 -2.59 4.10
C TYR A 47 12.62 -2.51 3.31
N LEU A 48 12.42 -1.46 2.51
CA LEU A 48 11.28 -1.35 1.59
C LEU A 48 11.21 -2.54 0.62
N ARG A 49 12.36 -3.03 0.15
CA ARG A 49 12.44 -4.24 -0.68
C ARG A 49 12.04 -5.48 0.09
N ALA A 50 12.50 -5.65 1.33
CA ALA A 50 12.12 -6.77 2.18
C ALA A 50 10.61 -6.79 2.51
N LEU A 51 9.99 -5.60 2.59
CA LEU A 51 8.54 -5.45 2.73
C LEU A 51 7.75 -5.73 1.44
N GLY A 52 8.43 -5.88 0.29
CA GLY A 52 7.78 -5.90 -1.02
C GLY A 52 7.15 -4.56 -1.39
N ALA A 53 7.52 -3.47 -0.72
CA ALA A 53 7.02 -2.13 -0.97
C ALA A 53 7.83 -1.38 -2.04
N LEU A 54 8.95 -1.93 -2.51
CA LEU A 54 9.80 -1.30 -3.53
C LEU A 54 9.58 -1.94 -4.90
N ASP A 55 9.12 -1.15 -5.87
CA ASP A 55 9.01 -1.50 -7.29
C ASP A 55 10.23 -0.97 -8.05
N GLU A 56 11.10 -1.88 -8.47
CA GLU A 56 12.32 -1.60 -9.24
C GLU A 56 12.20 -2.09 -10.70
N THR A 57 10.98 -2.28 -11.21
CA THR A 57 10.73 -2.74 -12.59
C THR A 57 11.41 -1.82 -13.62
N ASP A 58 11.41 -0.50 -13.36
CA ASP A 58 12.33 0.45 -14.00
C ASP A 58 13.45 0.83 -13.01
N PRO A 59 14.67 0.29 -13.15
CA PRO A 59 15.78 0.58 -12.25
C PRO A 59 16.21 2.05 -12.22
N LYS A 60 15.84 2.84 -13.24
CA LYS A 60 16.15 4.27 -13.28
C LYS A 60 15.13 5.12 -12.54
N ARG A 61 13.95 4.57 -12.27
CA ARG A 61 12.82 5.25 -11.63
C ARG A 61 12.12 4.30 -10.65
N PRO A 62 12.82 3.84 -9.59
CA PRO A 62 12.21 3.00 -8.58
C PRO A 62 11.07 3.76 -7.88
N SER A 63 10.06 3.03 -7.44
CA SER A 63 8.90 3.61 -6.76
C SER A 63 8.46 2.79 -5.56
N VAL A 64 7.89 3.45 -4.57
CA VAL A 64 7.27 2.82 -3.41
C VAL A 64 5.81 2.53 -3.73
N ILE A 65 5.42 1.26 -3.54
CA ILE A 65 4.04 0.79 -3.65
C ILE A 65 3.30 1.18 -2.36
N ILE A 66 2.45 2.19 -2.46
CA ILE A 66 1.73 2.79 -1.31
C ILE A 66 1.02 1.74 -0.46
N PRO A 67 0.15 0.84 -1.00
CA PRO A 67 -0.58 -0.10 -0.14
C PRO A 67 0.36 -1.07 0.59
N ASN A 68 1.47 -1.49 -0.04
CA ASN A 68 2.44 -2.38 0.60
C ASN A 68 3.20 -1.67 1.73
N TYR A 69 3.48 -0.37 1.58
CA TYR A 69 4.08 0.43 2.65
C TYR A 69 3.10 0.69 3.80
N VAL A 70 1.90 1.17 3.51
CA VAL A 70 0.87 1.51 4.52
C VAL A 70 0.46 0.28 5.33
N ASN A 71 0.34 -0.89 4.70
CA ASN A 71 -0.02 -2.13 5.39
C ASN A 71 1.20 -2.83 6.03
N SER A 72 2.40 -2.24 5.97
CA SER A 72 3.61 -2.85 6.51
C SER A 72 3.71 -2.74 8.04
N PRO A 73 4.52 -3.60 8.68
CA PRO A 73 4.80 -3.52 10.11
C PRO A 73 5.30 -2.15 10.60
N SER A 74 5.97 -1.36 9.75
CA SER A 74 6.40 0.02 10.08
C SER A 74 5.24 0.93 10.46
N ASN A 75 4.05 0.68 9.92
CA ASN A 75 2.86 1.51 10.11
C ASN A 75 1.85 0.90 11.10
N CYS A 76 2.28 -0.05 11.94
CA CYS A 76 1.45 -0.61 13.00
C CYS A 76 1.67 0.15 14.32
N LEU A 77 0.60 0.76 14.86
CA LEU A 77 0.65 1.68 16.01
C LEU A 77 0.91 1.00 17.36
N ALA A 78 0.58 -0.30 17.49
CA ALA A 78 0.76 -1.03 18.74
C ALA A 78 1.14 -2.49 18.47
N SER A 79 2.42 -2.81 18.62
CA SER A 79 2.91 -4.19 18.70
C SER A 79 3.20 -4.55 20.16
N SER A 80 2.43 -5.46 20.74
CA SER A 80 2.90 -6.22 21.90
C SER A 80 3.67 -7.46 21.41
N LYS A 81 4.21 -8.28 22.32
CA LYS A 81 4.76 -9.59 21.93
C LYS A 81 3.72 -10.53 21.31
N TYR A 82 2.42 -10.26 21.47
CA TYR A 82 1.34 -11.18 21.15
C TYR A 82 0.40 -10.71 20.03
N TYR A 83 0.36 -9.41 19.75
CA TYR A 83 -0.50 -8.85 18.70
C TYR A 83 0.06 -7.54 18.17
N SER A 84 -0.17 -7.28 16.89
CA SER A 84 0.07 -5.98 16.23
C SER A 84 -1.27 -5.43 15.77
N VAL A 85 -1.54 -4.15 16.08
CA VAL A 85 -2.66 -3.41 15.51
C VAL A 85 -2.13 -2.59 14.34
N CYS A 86 -2.53 -2.97 13.13
CA CYS A 86 -2.07 -2.40 11.87
C CYS A 86 -3.20 -1.68 11.13
N CYS A 87 -2.85 -0.95 10.08
CA CYS A 87 -3.81 -0.33 9.17
C CYS A 87 -4.78 -1.37 8.58
N VAL A 88 -6.01 -0.93 8.33
CA VAL A 88 -7.02 -1.79 7.69
C VAL A 88 -6.60 -2.05 6.26
N ASP A 89 -6.47 -3.33 5.90
CA ASP A 89 -6.23 -3.73 4.52
C ASP A 89 -7.53 -3.63 3.72
N GLU A 90 -7.70 -2.53 2.99
CA GLU A 90 -8.84 -2.32 2.09
C GLU A 90 -8.88 -3.35 0.94
N CYS A 91 -7.75 -3.97 0.59
CA CYS A 91 -7.69 -5.00 -0.44
C CYS A 91 -8.41 -6.28 -0.01
N GLU A 92 -8.50 -6.57 1.29
CA GLU A 92 -9.23 -7.74 1.82
C GLU A 92 -10.72 -7.67 1.48
N VAL A 93 -11.32 -6.47 1.46
CA VAL A 93 -12.73 -6.31 1.06
C VAL A 93 -12.94 -6.71 -0.40
N ILE A 94 -12.03 -6.29 -1.28
CA ILE A 94 -12.04 -6.62 -2.71
C ILE A 94 -11.80 -8.12 -2.89
N LEU A 95 -10.79 -8.68 -2.22
CA LEU A 95 -10.43 -10.09 -2.30
C LEU A 95 -11.58 -10.98 -1.81
N SER A 96 -12.19 -10.64 -0.68
CA SER A 96 -13.35 -11.35 -0.14
C SER A 96 -14.55 -11.31 -1.10
N SER A 97 -14.73 -10.20 -1.83
CA SER A 97 -15.74 -10.12 -2.90
C SER A 97 -15.39 -11.05 -4.06
N LEU A 98 -14.13 -11.10 -4.49
CA LEU A 98 -13.66 -12.02 -5.53
C LEU A 98 -13.89 -13.48 -5.12
N GLU A 99 -13.51 -13.87 -3.91
CA GLU A 99 -13.67 -15.23 -3.39
C GLU A 99 -15.13 -15.66 -3.40
N ARG A 100 -16.04 -14.80 -2.91
CA ARG A 100 -17.49 -15.07 -2.92
C ARG A 100 -18.05 -15.22 -4.33
N ASN A 101 -17.64 -14.35 -5.26
CA ASN A 101 -18.21 -14.32 -6.62
C ASN A 101 -17.56 -15.33 -7.58
N ILE A 102 -16.30 -15.71 -7.34
CA ILE A 102 -15.58 -16.69 -8.15
C ILE A 102 -15.90 -18.09 -7.66
N ALA A 103 -15.85 -18.32 -6.34
CA ALA A 103 -16.11 -19.60 -5.67
C ALA A 103 -15.33 -20.79 -6.28
N ALA A 104 -14.14 -20.52 -6.80
CA ALA A 104 -13.27 -21.48 -7.48
C ALA A 104 -11.81 -21.04 -7.36
N PRO A 105 -10.84 -21.97 -7.41
CA PRO A 105 -9.41 -21.64 -7.32
C PRO A 105 -8.87 -20.95 -8.58
N LEU A 106 -9.64 -20.90 -9.67
CA LEU A 106 -9.24 -20.35 -10.96
C LEU A 106 -10.36 -19.49 -11.56
N ALA A 107 -9.98 -18.39 -12.21
CA ALA A 107 -10.84 -17.52 -12.97
C ALA A 107 -10.10 -16.93 -14.18
N SER A 108 -10.84 -16.56 -15.23
CA SER A 108 -10.24 -15.85 -16.36
C SER A 108 -9.91 -14.40 -15.98
N PRO A 109 -8.88 -13.77 -16.59
CA PRO A 109 -8.54 -12.37 -16.33
C PRO A 109 -9.74 -11.43 -16.52
N ALA A 110 -10.55 -11.66 -17.56
CA ALA A 110 -11.76 -10.87 -17.83
C ALA A 110 -12.80 -10.97 -16.71
N ARG A 111 -12.97 -12.15 -16.09
CA ARG A 111 -13.89 -12.33 -14.96
C ARG A 111 -13.39 -11.60 -13.72
N VAL A 112 -12.09 -11.69 -13.43
CA VAL A 112 -11.47 -10.97 -12.29
C VAL A 112 -11.62 -9.47 -12.48
N ALA A 113 -11.24 -8.94 -13.64
CA ALA A 113 -11.32 -7.51 -13.94
C ALA A 113 -12.76 -6.98 -13.85
N GLY A 114 -13.75 -7.73 -14.34
CA GLY A 114 -15.16 -7.34 -14.27
C GLY A 114 -15.72 -7.28 -12.84
N LEU A 115 -15.19 -8.09 -11.92
CA LEU A 115 -15.57 -8.04 -10.50
C LEU A 115 -14.85 -6.92 -9.75
N VAL A 116 -13.56 -6.69 -10.03
CA VAL A 116 -12.78 -5.61 -9.42
C VAL A 116 -13.30 -4.22 -9.82
N ALA A 117 -13.73 -4.05 -11.07
CA ALA A 117 -14.29 -2.79 -11.57
C ALA A 117 -15.65 -2.41 -10.94
N ARG A 118 -16.25 -3.30 -10.14
CA ARG A 118 -17.52 -3.10 -9.45
C ARG A 118 -17.29 -3.29 -7.94
N PRO A 119 -16.55 -2.39 -7.27
CA PRO A 119 -16.40 -2.49 -5.82
C PRO A 119 -17.80 -2.51 -5.20
N ALA A 120 -18.06 -3.49 -4.35
CA ALA A 120 -19.37 -3.66 -3.72
C ALA A 120 -19.76 -2.37 -2.98
N SER A 121 -21.01 -1.94 -3.20
CA SER A 121 -21.63 -0.81 -2.51
C SER A 121 -21.79 -1.06 -1.02
#